data_AF-A0A3S7KQW3-F1
#
_entry.id   AF-A0A3S7KQW3-F1
#
_cell.length_a   1.000
_cell.length_b   1.000
_cell.length_c   1.000
_cell.angle_alpha   90.00
_cell.angle_beta   90.00
_cell.angle_gamma   90.00
#
_symmetry.space_group_name_H-M   'P 1'
#
loop_
_entity.id
_entity.type
_entity.pdbx_description
1 polymer ?
#
loop_
_entity_poly.entity_id
_entity_poly.type
_entity_poly.pdbx_seq_one_letter_code
_entity_poly.pdbx_strand_id
1 'polypeptide(L)'
;MNAPSAFRVLRIRPLLRPNGTVERVEALHCACASCGSERRYSEPGGLRQVGPDIELICPDCGSTGMLSEARMFAAWVQQVRRDRVLVLAGLDPEALYGP
;
A
#
# COMPACT_ATOMS: atom_id res chain seq x y z
N MET A 1 -6.77 -19.04 10.43
CA MET A 1 -7.03 -17.66 10.91
C MET A 1 -5.87 -16.78 10.47
N ASN A 2 -6.09 -15.82 9.57
CA ASN A 2 -5.07 -14.81 9.25
C ASN A 2 -5.09 -13.77 10.38
N ALA A 3 -3.98 -13.61 11.09
CA ALA A 3 -3.85 -12.53 12.07
C ALA A 3 -4.16 -11.17 11.40
N PRO A 4 -4.88 -10.26 12.08
CA PRO A 4 -5.08 -8.91 11.56
C PRO A 4 -3.71 -8.27 11.33
N SER A 5 -3.48 -7.74 10.14
CA SER A 5 -2.23 -7.04 9.82
C SER A 5 -2.15 -5.78 10.68
N ALA A 6 -0.97 -5.47 11.22
CA ALA A 6 -0.72 -4.23 11.97
C ALA A 6 -0.98 -2.96 11.16
N PHE A 7 -1.10 -3.08 9.83
CA PHE A 7 -1.39 -2.00 8.91
C PHE A 7 -2.59 -2.33 8.03
N ARG A 8 -3.55 -1.41 7.97
CA ARG A 8 -4.61 -1.44 6.98
C ARG A 8 -4.16 -0.66 5.74
N VAL A 9 -3.86 -1.38 4.66
CA VAL A 9 -3.50 -0.78 3.37
C VAL A 9 -4.73 -0.13 2.75
N LEU A 10 -4.62 1.17 2.47
CA LEU A 10 -5.65 1.99 1.82
C LEU A 10 -5.35 2.16 0.33
N ARG A 11 -4.08 2.39 0.00
CA ARG A 11 -3.63 2.56 -1.39
C ARG A 11 -2.22 2.00 -1.60
N ILE A 12 -2.00 1.42 -2.76
CA ILE A 12 -0.75 0.84 -3.23
C ILE A 12 -0.27 1.63 -4.43
N ARG A 13 0.96 2.14 -4.36
CA ARG A 13 1.67 2.78 -5.47
C ARG A 13 2.81 1.85 -5.91
N PRO A 14 2.64 1.10 -7.02
CA PRO A 14 3.71 0.32 -7.58
C PRO A 14 4.66 1.20 -8.39
N LEU A 15 5.94 0.84 -8.41
CA LEU A 15 6.82 1.19 -9.51
C LEU A 15 6.55 0.20 -10.65
N LEU A 16 6.19 0.70 -11.82
CA LEU A 16 5.92 -0.11 -13.00
C LEU A 16 7.11 -0.06 -13.96
N ARG A 17 7.41 -1.19 -14.57
CA ARG A 17 8.32 -1.27 -15.71
C ARG A 17 7.64 -0.70 -16.97
N PRO A 18 8.39 -0.36 -18.03
CA PRO A 18 7.82 0.14 -19.28
C PRO A 18 6.82 -0.80 -19.96
N ASN A 19 6.94 -2.11 -19.74
CA ASN A 19 6.00 -3.12 -20.23
C ASN A 19 4.74 -3.27 -19.36
N GLY A 20 4.57 -2.42 -18.33
CA GLY A 20 3.42 -2.43 -17.43
C GLY A 20 3.47 -3.46 -16.30
N THR A 21 4.54 -4.25 -16.17
CA THR A 21 4.68 -5.18 -15.04
C THR A 21 5.13 -4.45 -13.79
N VAL A 22 4.65 -4.87 -12.62
CA VAL A 22 5.10 -4.35 -11.32
C VAL A 22 6.58 -4.70 -11.12
N GLU A 23 7.41 -3.68 -10.89
CA GLU A 23 8.81 -3.86 -10.50
C GLU A 23 8.92 -4.08 -8.99
N ARG A 24 8.30 -3.17 -8.22
CA ARG A 24 8.22 -3.21 -6.75
C ARG A 24 7.11 -2.29 -6.27
N VAL A 25 6.81 -2.35 -4.97
CA VAL A 25 6.00 -1.32 -4.32
C VAL A 25 6.90 -0.13 -3.99
N GLU A 26 6.54 1.05 -4.48
CA GLU A 26 7.24 2.31 -4.21
C GLU A 26 6.70 2.99 -2.96
N ALA A 27 5.38 3.00 -2.79
CA ALA A 27 4.74 3.57 -1.61
C ALA A 27 3.43 2.87 -1.25
N LEU A 28 3.07 2.97 0.03
CA LEU A 28 1.82 2.49 0.59
C LEU A 28 1.14 3.59 1.39
N HIS A 29 -0.12 3.87 1.12
CA HIS A 29 -0.95 4.62 2.04
C HIS A 29 -1.59 3.63 3.00
N CYS A 30 -1.24 3.71 4.29
CA CYS A 30 -1.72 2.79 5.33
C CYS A 30 -2.22 3.54 6.55
N ALA A 31 -3.22 2.96 7.22
CA ALA A 31 -3.55 3.29 8.59
C ALA A 31 -2.90 2.26 9.54
N CYS A 32 -2.17 2.75 10.55
CA CYS A 32 -1.61 1.90 11.60
C CYS A 32 -2.74 1.44 12.55
N ALA A 33 -2.90 0.13 12.72
CA ALA A 33 -3.93 -0.41 13.61
C ALA A 33 -3.64 -0.12 15.09
N SER A 34 -2.38 0.14 15.45
CA SER A 34 -1.93 0.34 16.83
C SER A 34 -2.18 1.76 17.34
N CYS A 35 -1.94 2.80 16.53
CA CYS A 35 -2.11 4.21 16.93
C CYS A 35 -3.14 4.99 16.10
N GLY A 36 -3.70 4.38 15.05
CA GLY A 36 -4.66 5.03 14.16
C GLY A 36 -4.05 6.00 13.15
N SER A 37 -2.74 6.25 13.20
CA SER A 37 -2.07 7.17 12.28
C SER A 37 -2.20 6.69 10.84
N GLU A 38 -2.72 7.54 9.98
CA GLU A 38 -2.87 7.33 8.54
C GLU A 38 -1.80 8.13 7.80
N ARG A 39 -0.95 7.43 7.04
CA ARG A 39 0.21 8.02 6.38
C ARG A 39 0.60 7.28 5.11
N ARG A 40 1.35 7.99 4.27
CA ARG A 40 2.13 7.41 3.17
C ARG A 40 3.49 6.90 3.67
N TYR A 41 3.74 5.62 3.45
CA TYR A 41 4.97 4.91 3.73
C TYR A 41 5.73 4.72 2.42
N SER A 42 6.99 5.13 2.38
CA SER A 42 7.93 4.93 1.27
C SER A 42 9.33 4.68 1.85
N GLU A 43 10.32 4.34 1.04
CA GLU A 43 11.72 4.36 1.53
C GLU A 43 12.22 5.82 1.59
N PRO A 44 12.83 6.31 2.69
CA PRO A 44 13.06 5.67 4.00
C PRO A 44 11.95 5.91 5.06
N GLY A 45 10.82 6.50 4.70
CA GLY A 45 9.66 6.80 5.56
C GLY A 45 8.86 5.60 6.09
N GLY A 46 9.52 4.60 6.67
CA GLY A 46 8.87 3.48 7.36
C GLY A 46 8.43 2.33 6.45
N LEU A 47 8.79 2.33 5.18
CA LEU A 47 8.72 1.17 4.29
C LEU A 47 10.13 0.63 4.07
N ARG A 48 10.31 -0.69 4.14
CA ARG A 48 11.56 -1.36 3.78
C ARG A 48 11.27 -2.62 2.96
N GLN A 49 11.94 -2.76 1.82
CA GLN A 49 11.92 -4.02 1.07
C GLN A 49 12.76 -5.10 1.78
N VAL A 50 12.17 -6.28 1.98
CA VAL A 50 12.80 -7.46 2.61
C VAL A 50 12.60 -8.66 1.68
N GLY A 51 13.52 -8.80 0.72
CA GLY A 51 13.34 -9.76 -0.37
C GLY A 51 12.14 -9.36 -1.24
N PRO A 52 11.18 -10.28 -1.50
CA PRO A 52 9.94 -9.94 -2.20
C PRO A 52 8.91 -9.24 -1.30
N ASP A 53 9.05 -9.35 0.02
CA ASP A 53 8.07 -8.87 0.98
C ASP A 53 8.41 -7.45 1.47
N ILE A 54 7.44 -6.81 2.10
CA ILE A 54 7.54 -5.43 2.58
C ILE A 54 7.38 -5.38 4.08
N GLU A 55 8.36 -4.81 4.77
CA GLU A 55 8.24 -4.44 6.16
C GLU A 55 7.76 -2.99 6.27
N LEU A 56 6.78 -2.78 7.14
CA LEU A 56 6.32 -1.45 7.55
C LEU A 56 6.67 -1.21 9.02
N ILE A 57 7.11 0.01 9.31
CA ILE A 57 7.38 0.52 10.65
C ILE A 57 6.63 1.85 10.79
N CYS A 58 5.68 1.91 11.72
CA CYS A 58 4.92 3.13 11.98
C CYS A 58 5.84 4.20 12.59
N PRO A 59 6.02 5.37 11.96
CA PRO A 59 6.91 6.40 12.50
C PRO A 59 6.42 7.01 13.82
N ASP A 60 5.12 6.94 14.11
CA ASP A 60 4.53 7.58 15.30
C ASP A 60 4.55 6.69 16.54
N CYS A 61 4.44 5.37 16.39
CA CYS A 61 4.36 4.45 17.53
C CYS A 61 5.32 3.26 17.47
N GLY A 62 6.11 3.14 16.40
CA GLY A 62 7.09 2.06 16.23
C GLY A 62 6.50 0.67 15.92
N SER A 63 5.18 0.54 15.82
CA SER A 63 4.53 -0.74 15.45
C SER A 63 5.07 -1.25 14.13
N THR A 64 5.39 -2.53 14.04
CA THR A 64 5.92 -3.17 12.83
C THR A 64 4.93 -4.17 12.23
N GLY A 65 5.10 -4.49 10.95
CA GLY A 65 4.26 -5.45 10.26
C GLY A 65 4.83 -5.84 8.92
N MET A 66 4.67 -7.12 8.57
CA MET A 66 5.08 -7.67 7.28
C MET A 66 3.88 -7.82 6.34
N LEU A 67 4.08 -7.44 5.08
CA LEU A 67 3.15 -7.62 3.99
C LEU A 67 3.83 -8.44 2.89
N SER A 68 3.25 -9.60 2.57
CA SER A 68 3.82 -10.45 1.53
C SER A 68 3.55 -9.91 0.13
N GLU A 69 4.48 -10.14 -0.80
CA GLU A 69 4.35 -9.72 -2.20
C GLU A 69 3.02 -10.18 -2.82
N ALA A 70 2.68 -11.46 -2.62
CA ALA A 70 1.47 -12.06 -3.16
C ALA A 70 0.19 -11.37 -2.64
N ARG A 71 0.16 -11.02 -1.35
CA ARG A 71 -0.97 -10.29 -0.75
C ARG A 71 -1.06 -8.87 -1.29
N MET A 72 0.09 -8.22 -1.47
CA MET A 72 0.19 -6.88 -2.02
C MET A 72 -0.26 -6.82 -3.47
N PHE A 73 0.17 -7.77 -4.29
CA PHE A 73 -0.23 -7.86 -5.68
C PHE A 73 -1.74 -8.14 -5.82
N ALA A 74 -2.27 -9.08 -5.03
CA ALA A 74 -3.71 -9.35 -5.02
C ALA A 74 -4.53 -8.12 -4.61
N ALA A 75 -4.09 -7.38 -3.59
CA ALA A 75 -4.74 -6.14 -3.16
C ALA A 75 -4.65 -5.04 -4.25
N TRP A 76 -3.51 -4.91 -4.91
CA TRP A 76 -3.30 -3.93 -5.98
C TRP A 76 -4.20 -4.21 -7.19
N VAL A 77 -4.33 -5.48 -7.61
CA VAL A 77 -5.26 -5.85 -8.69
C VAL A 77 -6.70 -5.44 -8.35
N GLN A 78 -7.13 -5.62 -7.09
CA GLN A 78 -8.46 -5.18 -6.66
C GLN A 78 -8.57 -3.64 -6.62
N GLN A 79 -7.52 -2.94 -6.22
CA GLN A 79 -7.46 -1.48 -6.30
C GLN A 79 -7.62 -1.00 -7.74
N VAL A 80 -6.84 -1.53 -8.69
CA VAL A 80 -6.93 -1.16 -10.13
C VAL A 80 -8.33 -1.38 -10.68
N ARG A 81 -8.99 -2.48 -10.29
CA ARG A 81 -10.40 -2.74 -10.69
C ARG A 81 -11.35 -1.67 -10.15
N ARG A 82 -11.21 -1.27 -8.88
CA ARG A 82 -12.03 -0.20 -8.27
C ARG A 82 -11.75 1.16 -8.90
N ASP A 83 -10.47 1.49 -9.08
CA ASP A 83 -10.02 2.72 -9.71
C ASP A 83 -10.60 2.85 -11.13
N ARG A 84 -10.63 1.75 -11.90
CA ARG A 84 -11.29 1.74 -13.22
C ARG A 84 -12.78 2.09 -13.16
N VAL A 85 -13.52 1.59 -12.16
CA VAL A 85 -14.95 1.92 -12.00
C VAL A 85 -15.13 3.40 -11.65
N LEU A 86 -14.28 3.94 -10.77
CA LEU A 86 -14.30 5.36 -10.39
C LEU A 86 -14.02 6.27 -11.59
N VAL A 87 -12.98 5.94 -12.38
CA VAL A 87 -12.64 6.70 -13.60
C VAL A 87 -13.80 6.67 -14.60
N LEU A 88 -14.45 5.52 -14.79
CA LEU A 88 -15.63 5.42 -15.66
C LEU A 88 -16.82 6.25 -15.16
N ALA A 89 -16.89 6.53 -13.86
CA ALA A 89 -17.88 7.41 -13.26
C ALA A 89 -17.44 8.90 -13.25
N GLY A 90 -16.30 9.24 -13.85
CA GLY A 90 -15.77 10.61 -13.87
C GLY A 90 -15.11 11.05 -12.56
N LEU A 91 -14.77 10.12 -11.67
CA LEU A 91 -14.09 10.38 -10.39
C LEU A 91 -12.60 10.05 -10.52
N ASP A 92 -11.74 10.96 -10.05
CA ASP A 92 -10.31 10.69 -9.91
C ASP A 92 -10.05 9.85 -8.64
N PRO A 93 -9.57 8.60 -8.75
CA PRO A 93 -9.27 7.77 -7.59
C PRO A 93 -8.19 8.37 -6.69
N GLU A 94 -7.26 9.18 -7.24
CA GLU A 94 -6.18 9.77 -6.46
C GLU A 94 -6.68 10.87 -5.53
N ALA A 95 -7.73 11.59 -5.92
CA ALA A 95 -8.34 12.62 -5.10
C ALA A 95 -8.93 12.07 -3.78
N LEU A 96 -9.19 10.77 -3.69
CA LEU A 96 -9.78 10.12 -2.52
C LEU A 96 -8.79 9.87 -1.37
N TYR A 97 -7.48 9.92 -1.64
CA TYR A 97 -6.45 9.49 -0.68
C TYR A 97 -5.40 10.56 -0.38
N GLY A 98 -5.64 11.81 -0.81
CA GLY A 98 -4.75 12.95 -0.61
C GLY A 98 -3.40 12.86 -1.37
N PRO A 99 -2.60 13.94 -1.38
CA PRO A 99 -1.22 13.92 -1.88
C PRO A 99 -0.28 13.01 -1.04
#